data_AF-A0A849DVH6-F1
#
_entry.id   AF-A0A849DVH6-F1
#
_cell.length_a   1.000
_cell.length_b   1.000
_cell.length_c   1.000
_cell.angle_alpha   90.00
_cell.angle_beta   90.00
_cell.angle_gamma   90.00
#
_symmetry.space_group_name_H-M   'P 1'
#
loop_
_entity.id
_entity.type
_entity.pdbx_description
1 polymer ?
#
loop_
_entity_poly.entity_id
_entity_poly.type
_entity_poly.pdbx_seq_one_letter_code
_entity_poly.pdbx_strand_id
1 'polypeptide(L)' 'MADLHTLTIAELLDKLEAGECTSVDIVNDILSSIDATDGKIGAYLTLDHESALAQAKTADDARASGRKTPLL' A
#
# COMPACT_ATOMS: atom_id res chain seq x y z
N MET A 1 -6.73 -10.81 -5.82
CA MET A 1 -6.63 -12.03 -4.99
C MET A 1 -5.48 -11.91 -3.98
N ALA A 2 -5.26 -10.71 -3.46
CA ALA A 2 -4.43 -10.49 -2.28
C ALA A 2 -5.14 -9.41 -1.49
N ASP A 3 -5.90 -9.78 -0.46
CA ASP A 3 -6.65 -8.83 0.38
C ASP A 3 -5.71 -8.07 1.34
N LEU A 4 -4.65 -7.49 0.81
CA LEU A 4 -3.60 -6.79 1.56
C LEU A 4 -4.19 -5.60 2.32
N HIS A 5 -5.20 -4.94 1.76
CA HIS A 5 -5.91 -3.84 2.41
C HIS A 5 -6.68 -4.25 3.68
N THR A 6 -6.84 -5.56 3.95
CA THR A 6 -7.48 -6.08 5.17
C THR A 6 -6.49 -6.40 6.28
N LEU A 7 -5.20 -6.44 5.97
CA LEU A 7 -4.15 -6.76 6.93
C LEU A 7 -3.84 -5.57 7.82
N THR A 8 -3.39 -5.85 9.05
CA THR A 8 -2.86 -4.84 9.95
C THR A 8 -1.51 -4.33 9.45
N ILE A 9 -1.12 -3.14 9.93
CA ILE A 9 0.17 -2.57 9.54
C ILE A 9 1.37 -3.44 9.96
N ALA A 10 1.25 -4.18 11.06
CA ALA A 10 2.29 -5.12 11.51
C ALA A 10 2.42 -6.31 10.56
N GLU A 11 1.30 -6.91 10.14
CA GLU A 11 1.30 -8.01 9.17
C GLU A 11 1.83 -7.56 7.80
N LEU A 12 1.51 -6.33 7.38
CA LEU A 12 2.07 -5.76 6.14
C LEU A 12 3.58 -5.53 6.25
N LEU A 13 4.08 -5.04 7.40
CA LEU A 13 5.51 -4.89 7.64
C LEU A 13 6.23 -6.25 7.59
N ASP A 14 5.70 -7.28 8.25
CA ASP A 14 6.28 -8.62 8.22
C ASP A 14 6.37 -9.16 6.78
N LYS A 15 5.34 -8.92 5.96
CA LYS A 15 5.32 -9.32 4.54
C LYS A 15 6.29 -8.54 3.68
N LEU A 16 6.43 -7.23 3.91
CA LEU A 16 7.41 -6.38 3.24
C LEU A 16 8.84 -6.80 3.59
N GLU A 17 9.10 -7.11 4.86
CA GLU A 17 10.41 -7.59 5.34
C GLU A 17 10.75 -8.99 4.78
N ALA A 18 9.74 -9.86 4.64
CA ALA A 18 9.87 -11.16 4.02
C ALA A 18 10.00 -11.11 2.48
N GLY A 19 9.73 -9.95 1.86
CA GLY A 19 9.69 -9.79 0.40
C GLY A 19 8.52 -10.51 -0.27
N GLU A 20 7.45 -10.81 0.48
CA GLU A 20 6.23 -11.46 -0.02
C GLU A 20 5.34 -10.50 -0.82
N CYS A 21 5.47 -9.20 -0.57
CA CYS A 21 4.82 -8.13 -1.32
C CYS A 21 5.68 -6.87 -1.34
N THR A 22 5.31 -5.94 -2.21
CA THR A 22 5.90 -4.59 -2.29
C THR A 22 4.91 -3.54 -1.81
N SER A 23 5.40 -2.34 -1.49
CA SER A 23 4.57 -1.18 -1.16
C SER A 23 3.64 -0.83 -2.31
N VAL A 24 4.10 -1.00 -3.56
CA VAL A 24 3.29 -0.83 -4.78
C VAL A 24 2.14 -1.85 -4.82
N ASP A 25 2.37 -3.11 -4.45
CA ASP A 25 1.30 -4.13 -4.41
C ASP A 25 0.22 -3.76 -3.39
N ILE A 26 0.64 -3.30 -2.20
CA ILE A 26 -0.29 -2.87 -1.13
C ILE A 26 -1.14 -1.69 -1.60
N VAL A 27 -0.51 -0.65 -2.18
CA VAL A 27 -1.25 0.54 -2.66
C VAL A 27 -2.20 0.18 -3.79
N ASN A 28 -1.80 -0.66 -4.75
CA ASN A 28 -2.68 -1.11 -5.82
C ASN A 28 -3.91 -1.85 -5.27
N ASP A 29 -3.74 -2.71 -4.26
CA ASP A 29 -4.84 -3.43 -3.65
C ASP A 29 -5.80 -2.49 -2.90
N ILE A 30 -5.27 -1.51 -2.16
CA ILE A 30 -6.08 -0.48 -1.50
C ILE A 30 -6.87 0.34 -2.53
N LEU A 31 -6.23 0.83 -3.58
CA LEU A 31 -6.89 1.61 -4.63
C LEU A 31 -8.00 0.78 -5.32
N SER A 32 -7.74 -0.49 -5.59
CA SER A 32 -8.74 -1.41 -6.17
C SER A 32 -9.96 -1.59 -5.25
N SER A 33 -9.74 -1.67 -3.93
CA SER A 33 -10.80 -1.76 -2.93
C SER A 33 -11.63 -0.47 -2.85
N ILE A 34 -10.97 0.68 -2.93
CA ILE A 34 -11.61 2.00 -2.99
C ILE A 34 -12.49 2.09 -4.25
N ASP A 35 -11.94 1.79 -5.43
CA ASP A 35 -12.66 1.84 -6.71
C ASP A 35 -13.92 0.94 -6.71
N ALA A 36 -13.86 -0.20 -6.02
CA ALA A 36 -14.98 -1.15 -5.94
C ALA A 36 -16.09 -0.74 -4.95
N THR A 37 -15.77 0.04 -3.91
CA THR A 37 -16.66 0.24 -2.75
C THR A 37 -17.05 1.70 -2.50
N ASP A 38 -16.15 2.65 -2.78
CA ASP A 38 -16.31 4.03 -2.34
C ASP A 38 -17.42 4.78 -3.07
N GLY A 39 -17.78 4.35 -4.29
CA GLY A 39 -18.95 4.89 -5.00
C GLY A 39 -20.28 4.73 -4.24
N LYS A 40 -20.34 3.85 -3.23
CA LYS A 40 -21.50 3.66 -2.34
C LYS A 40 -21.32 4.30 -0.98
N ILE A 41 -20.09 4.35 -0.48
CA ILE A 41 -19.77 4.78 0.89
C ILE A 41 -19.55 6.30 0.91
N GLY A 42 -18.87 6.85 -0.11
CA GLY A 42 -18.48 8.25 -0.18
C GLY A 42 -17.49 8.64 0.93
N ALA A 43 -16.54 7.76 1.24
CA ALA A 43 -15.52 7.98 2.27
C ALA A 43 -14.39 8.90 1.79
N TYR A 44 -14.06 8.92 0.50
CA TYR A 44 -12.99 9.75 -0.05
C TYR A 44 -13.54 10.95 -0.83
N LEU A 45 -13.09 12.16 -0.47
CA LEU A 45 -13.44 13.37 -1.22
C LEU A 45 -12.58 13.54 -2.48
N THR A 46 -11.32 13.13 -2.41
CA THR A 46 -10.35 13.25 -3.52
C THR A 46 -9.35 12.12 -3.41
N LEU A 47 -9.02 11.52 -4.55
CA LEU A 47 -8.08 10.41 -4.66
C LEU A 47 -7.02 10.74 -5.71
N ASP A 48 -5.76 10.63 -5.32
CA ASP A 48 -4.61 10.87 -6.20
C ASP A 48 -3.83 9.55 -6.36
N HIS A 49 -4.24 8.78 -7.37
CA HIS A 49 -3.66 7.47 -7.65
C HIS A 49 -2.18 7.57 -8.06
N GLU A 50 -1.84 8.58 -8.86
CA GLU A 50 -0.48 8.75 -9.38
C GLU A 50 0.50 9.06 -8.25
N SER A 51 0.15 10.00 -7.37
CA SER A 51 0.97 10.34 -6.21
C SER A 51 1.09 9.17 -5.24
N ALA A 52 0.01 8.44 -4.99
CA ALA A 52 0.03 7.27 -4.11
C ALA A 52 1.00 6.19 -4.63
N LEU A 53 0.95 5.90 -5.94
CA LEU A 53 1.85 4.93 -6.56
C LEU A 53 3.30 5.40 -6.61
N ALA A 54 3.55 6.70 -6.87
CA ALA A 54 4.89 7.27 -6.86
C ALA A 54 5.53 7.18 -5.46
N GLN A 55 4.77 7.44 -4.42
CA GLN A 55 5.22 7.30 -3.03
C GLN A 55 5.49 5.85 -2.67
N ALA A 56 4.63 4.91 -3.07
CA ALA A 56 4.84 3.48 -2.86
C ALA A 56 6.17 3.01 -3.46
N LYS A 57 6.43 3.38 -4.73
CA LYS A 57 7.68 3.06 -5.40
C LYS A 57 8.90 3.63 -4.67
N THR A 58 8.82 4.88 -4.22
CA THR A 58 9.89 5.51 -3.43
C THR A 58 10.15 4.77 -2.12
N ALA A 59 9.10 4.25 -1.49
CA ALA A 59 9.21 3.44 -0.28
C ALA A 59 9.90 2.10 -0.56
N ASP A 60 9.55 1.42 -1.66
CA ASP A 60 10.22 0.19 -2.09
C ASP A 60 11.70 0.41 -2.39
N ASP A 61 12.05 1.49 -3.09
CA ASP A 61 13.44 1.87 -3.34
C ASP A 61 14.20 2.14 -2.03
N ALA A 62 13.56 2.81 -1.06
CA ALA A 62 14.14 3.06 0.25
C ALA A 62 14.38 1.77 1.04
N ARG A 63 13.41 0.84 1.03
CA ARG A 63 13.54 -0.49 1.65
C ARG A 63 14.67 -1.30 1.01
N ALA A 64 14.73 -1.32 -0.31
CA ALA A 64 15.79 -1.98 -1.07
C ALA A 64 17.18 -1.39 -0.76
N SER A 65 17.25 -0.09 -0.44
CA SER A 65 18.48 0.57 0.02
C SER A 65 18.88 0.26 1.47
N GLY A 66 18.11 -0.57 2.18
CA GLY A 66 18.35 -0.94 3.58
C GLY A 66 17.88 0.10 4.60
N ARG A 67 17.10 1.10 4.18
CA ARG A 67 16.50 2.07 5.11
C ARG A 67 15.39 1.37 5.90
N LYS A 68 15.51 1.39 7.22
CA LYS A 68 14.49 0.85 8.14
C LYS A 68 14.06 1.91 9.15
N THR A 69 12.77 2.22 9.20
CA THR A 69 12.11 3.09 10.18
C THR A 69 10.82 2.42 10.66
N PRO A 70 10.14 2.91 11.70
CA PRO A 70 8.95 2.22 12.24
C PRO A 70 7.84 1.92 11.22
N LEU A 71 7.74 2.68 10.12
CA LEU A 71 6.77 2.46 9.03
C LEU A 71 7.43 2.36 7.64
N LEU A 72 8.77 2.23 7.60
CA LEU A 72 9.55 2.14 6.37
C LEU A 72 10.44 0.91 6.43
#